data_AF-A0A2J8PGZ7-F1
#
_entry.id   AF-A0A2J8PGZ7-F1
#
_cell.length_a   1.000
_cell.length_b   1.000
_cell.length_c   1.000
_cell.angle_alpha   90.00
_cell.angle_beta   90.00
_cell.angle_gamma   90.00
#
_symmetry.space_group_name_H-M   'P 1'
#
loop_
_entity.id
_entity.type
_entity.pdbx_description
1 polymer ?
#
loop_
_entity_poly.entity_id
_entity_poly.type
_entity_poly.pdbx_seq_one_letter_code
_entity_poly.pdbx_strand_id
1 'polypeptide(L)'
;MADSQLFCVAEERSGHCAVVDGNFLYVWGGYVSIEDNEVYLPNDEIWTYDIDSGLWRMHLMEGELPASMSGSCGACINGKLYIFGGYDDKGYSNRR
;
A
#
# COMPACT_ATOMS: atom_id res chain seq x y z
N MET A 1 -17.02 -30.70 -1.17
CA MET A 1 -16.36 -29.90 -2.22
C MET A 1 -16.86 -28.48 -2.08
N ALA A 2 -16.30 -27.73 -1.13
CA ALA A 2 -16.51 -26.30 -1.03
C ALA A 2 -15.12 -25.71 -1.17
N ASP A 3 -14.85 -25.10 -2.32
CA ASP A 3 -13.63 -24.34 -2.53
C ASP A 3 -13.60 -23.26 -1.45
N SER A 4 -12.65 -23.37 -0.53
CA SER A 4 -12.20 -22.24 0.26
C SER A 4 -11.55 -21.28 -0.73
N GLN A 5 -12.35 -20.41 -1.34
CA GLN A 5 -11.84 -19.19 -1.95
C GLN A 5 -11.11 -18.46 -0.83
N LEU A 6 -9.80 -18.63 -0.77
CA LEU A 6 -8.90 -17.74 -0.06
C LEU A 6 -9.18 -16.36 -0.64
N PHE A 7 -9.96 -15.56 0.08
CA PHE A 7 -10.14 -14.16 -0.26
C PHE A 7 -8.76 -13.54 -0.23
N CYS A 8 -8.27 -13.08 -1.39
CA CYS A 8 -7.01 -12.36 -1.49
C CYS A 8 -7.21 -11.03 -0.78
N VAL A 9 -6.79 -10.93 0.48
CA VAL A 9 -6.92 -9.75 1.34
C VAL A 9 -5.56 -9.11 1.55
N ALA A 10 -5.52 -7.79 1.65
CA ALA A 10 -4.29 -7.08 1.97
C ALA A 10 -3.78 -7.53 3.35
N GLU A 11 -2.47 -7.80 3.44
CA GLU A 11 -1.82 -8.11 4.71
C GLU A 11 -1.96 -6.95 5.72
N GLU A 12 -1.92 -7.30 7.00
CA GLU A 12 -1.91 -6.35 8.11
C GLU A 12 -0.77 -5.35 7.98
N ARG A 13 -1.04 -4.07 8.26
CA ARG A 13 -0.07 -3.00 8.06
C ARG A 13 -0.37 -1.74 8.87
N SER A 14 0.68 -1.10 9.35
CA SER A 14 0.66 0.23 9.96
C SER A 14 1.45 1.23 9.11
N GLY A 15 1.14 2.52 9.26
CA GLY A 15 1.84 3.60 8.54
C GLY A 15 1.70 3.54 7.01
N HIS A 16 0.73 2.82 6.48
CA HIS A 16 0.48 2.74 5.04
C HIS A 16 -0.13 4.05 4.51
N CYS A 17 0.00 4.28 3.21
CA CYS A 17 -0.73 5.33 2.51
C CYS A 17 -2.05 4.77 1.98
N ALA A 18 -3.15 5.48 2.23
CA ALA A 18 -4.50 5.12 1.79
C ALA A 18 -5.14 6.30 1.05
N VAL A 19 -5.60 6.07 -0.18
CA VAL A 19 -6.20 7.11 -1.05
C VAL A 19 -7.45 6.56 -1.72
N VAL A 20 -8.54 7.32 -1.73
CA VAL A 20 -9.77 6.95 -2.44
C VAL A 20 -9.84 7.66 -3.79
N ASP A 21 -10.24 6.93 -4.82
CA ASP A 21 -10.67 7.50 -6.11
C ASP A 21 -11.89 6.72 -6.65
N GLY A 22 -13.01 7.41 -6.79
CA GLY A 22 -14.29 6.77 -7.13
C GLY A 22 -14.70 5.70 -6.11
N ASN A 23 -14.94 4.47 -6.60
CA ASN A 23 -15.35 3.31 -5.80
C ASN A 23 -14.17 2.50 -5.22
N PHE A 24 -12.93 2.95 -5.43
CA PHE A 24 -11.76 2.18 -5.05
C PHE A 24 -10.95 2.90 -3.96
N LEU A 25 -10.60 2.16 -2.91
CA LEU A 25 -9.59 2.52 -1.94
C LEU A 25 -8.26 1.88 -2.34
N TYR A 26 -7.26 2.70 -2.59
CA TYR A 26 -5.89 2.30 -2.91
C TYR A 26 -5.06 2.32 -1.63
N VAL A 27 -4.32 1.23 -1.38
CA VAL A 27 -3.48 1.04 -0.21
C VAL A 27 -2.09 0.64 -0.66
N TRP A 28 -1.08 1.38 -0.22
CA TRP A 28 0.32 1.14 -0.57
C TRP A 28 1.25 1.29 0.64
N GLY A 29 2.30 0.47 0.66
CA GLY A 29 3.38 0.55 1.65
C GLY A 29 2.92 0.26 3.07
N GLY A 30 3.61 0.86 4.02
CA GLY A 30 3.49 0.55 5.44
C GLY A 30 4.39 -0.62 5.85
N TYR A 31 4.20 -1.07 7.08
CA TYR A 31 5.00 -2.14 7.68
C TYR A 31 4.12 -3.07 8.53
N VAL A 32 4.60 -4.29 8.75
CA VAL A 32 4.11 -5.22 9.76
C VAL A 32 5.10 -5.28 10.93
N SER A 33 4.60 -5.51 12.15
CA SER A 33 5.44 -5.70 13.32
C SER A 33 5.69 -7.19 13.54
N ILE A 34 6.94 -7.64 13.40
CA ILE A 34 7.37 -9.02 13.62
C ILE A 34 8.41 -9.03 14.73
N GLU A 35 8.09 -9.66 15.87
CA GLU A 35 9.00 -9.76 17.03
C GLU A 35 9.60 -8.40 17.43
N ASP A 36 8.75 -7.38 17.57
CA ASP A 36 9.10 -5.98 17.88
C ASP A 36 9.91 -5.23 16.80
N ASN A 37 10.14 -5.82 15.63
CA ASN A 37 10.77 -5.16 14.49
C ASN A 37 9.72 -4.72 13.47
N GLU A 38 9.89 -3.53 12.91
CA GLU A 38 9.08 -3.03 11.80
C GLU A 38 9.66 -3.56 10.49
N VAL A 39 8.89 -4.37 9.77
CA VAL A 39 9.27 -4.93 8.45
C VAL A 39 8.39 -4.28 7.40
N TYR A 40 9.01 -3.46 6.53
CA TYR A 40 8.27 -2.80 5.46
C TYR A 40 7.72 -3.80 4.45
N LEU A 41 6.53 -3.50 3.93
CA LEU A 41 5.87 -4.31 2.92
C LEU A 41 6.49 -4.10 1.52
N PRO A 42 6.25 -5.03 0.57
CA PRO A 42 6.73 -4.92 -0.80
C PRO A 42 6.39 -3.57 -1.44
N ASN A 43 7.36 -2.95 -2.10
CA ASN A 43 7.19 -1.63 -2.71
C ASN A 43 6.53 -1.68 -4.10
N ASP A 44 6.50 -2.84 -4.72
CA ASP A 44 5.91 -3.12 -6.03
C ASP A 44 4.43 -3.54 -5.93
N GLU A 45 3.86 -3.68 -4.73
CA GLU A 45 2.45 -4.03 -4.56
C GLU A 45 1.58 -2.82 -4.24
N ILE A 46 0.52 -2.62 -5.02
CA ILE A 46 -0.59 -1.74 -4.65
C ILE A 46 -1.88 -2.55 -4.51
N TRP A 47 -2.55 -2.36 -3.38
CA TRP A 47 -3.79 -3.04 -3.07
C TRP A 47 -4.98 -2.13 -3.35
N THR A 48 -6.00 -2.65 -4.03
CA THR A 48 -7.27 -1.95 -4.24
C THR A 48 -8.38 -2.68 -3.52
N TYR A 49 -9.17 -1.95 -2.74
CA TYR A 49 -10.43 -2.41 -2.19
C TYR A 49 -11.58 -1.77 -2.95
N ASP A 50 -12.40 -2.60 -3.58
CA ASP A 50 -13.66 -2.20 -4.20
C ASP A 50 -14.71 -2.03 -3.09
N ILE A 51 -15.15 -0.80 -2.86
CA ILE A 51 -16.00 -0.44 -1.71
C ILE A 51 -17.39 -1.07 -1.84
N ASP A 52 -17.97 -1.07 -3.04
CA ASP A 52 -19.29 -1.66 -3.30
C ASP A 52 -19.32 -3.18 -3.10
N SER A 53 -18.32 -3.91 -3.62
CA SER A 53 -18.29 -5.38 -3.55
C SER A 53 -17.60 -5.92 -2.29
N GLY A 54 -16.82 -5.08 -1.60
CA GLY A 54 -16.02 -5.47 -0.44
C GLY A 54 -14.85 -6.38 -0.75
N LEU A 55 -14.38 -6.41 -2.00
CA LEU A 55 -13.33 -7.30 -2.47
C LEU A 55 -11.99 -6.58 -2.63
N TRP A 56 -10.94 -7.23 -2.15
CA TRP A 56 -9.57 -6.80 -2.34
C TRP A 56 -8.97 -7.39 -3.62
N ARG A 57 -8.07 -6.64 -4.25
CA ARG A 57 -7.20 -7.11 -5.34
C ARG A 57 -5.81 -6.52 -5.16
N MET A 58 -4.79 -7.32 -5.38
CA MET A 58 -3.40 -6.87 -5.47
C MET A 58 -3.06 -6.60 -6.94
N HIS A 59 -2.32 -5.52 -7.18
CA HIS A 59 -1.72 -5.20 -8.48
C HIS A 59 -0.22 -5.01 -8.31
N LEU A 60 0.55 -5.55 -9.25
CA LEU A 60 1.97 -5.28 -9.35
C LEU A 60 2.20 -3.97 -10.11
N MET A 61 3.07 -3.14 -9.56
CA MET A 61 3.53 -1.89 -10.17
C MET A 61 4.84 -2.13 -10.92
N GLU A 62 5.03 -1.38 -12.00
CA GLU A 62 6.21 -1.46 -12.85
C GLU A 62 6.86 -0.08 -13.03
N GLY A 63 8.12 -0.06 -13.50
CA GLY A 63 8.87 1.16 -13.77
C GLY A 63 9.80 1.58 -12.63
N GLU A 64 9.94 2.88 -12.41
CA GLU A 64 10.71 3.41 -11.28
C GLU A 64 9.87 3.34 -10.01
N LEU A 65 10.17 2.36 -9.17
CA LEU A 65 9.45 2.12 -7.94
C LEU A 65 10.02 2.96 -6.78
N PRO A 66 9.17 3.55 -5.94
CA PRO A 66 9.60 4.12 -4.66
C PRO A 66 10.19 3.02 -3.76
N ALA A 67 11.02 3.37 -2.77
CA ALA A 67 11.48 2.41 -1.76
C ALA A 67 10.29 1.90 -0.90
N SER A 68 10.41 0.72 -0.31
CA SER A 68 9.47 0.28 0.73
C SER A 68 9.55 1.25 1.91
N MET A 69 8.42 1.87 2.27
CA MET A 69 8.39 2.92 3.29
C MET A 69 7.04 2.99 4.02
N SER A 70 7.06 3.63 5.19
CA SER A 70 5.87 3.98 5.98
C SER A 70 5.74 5.50 6.13
N GLY A 71 4.59 5.97 6.59
CA GLY A 71 4.33 7.39 6.88
C GLY A 71 4.32 8.30 5.65
N SER A 72 4.17 7.73 4.44
CA SER A 72 4.04 8.51 3.22
C SER A 72 2.71 9.26 3.17
N CYS A 73 2.71 10.40 2.48
CA CYS A 73 1.50 11.14 2.14
C CYS A 73 1.10 10.78 0.70
N GLY A 74 -0.20 10.59 0.43
CA GLY A 74 -0.66 10.36 -0.93
C GLY A 74 -1.94 11.10 -1.28
N ALA A 75 -2.16 11.27 -2.58
CA ALA A 75 -3.34 11.90 -3.16
C ALA A 75 -3.63 11.34 -4.56
N CYS A 76 -4.90 11.26 -4.95
CA CYS A 76 -5.28 10.97 -6.33
C CYS A 76 -5.74 12.28 -7.01
N ILE A 77 -5.14 12.59 -8.16
CA ILE A 77 -5.50 13.79 -8.94
C ILE A 77 -5.65 13.36 -10.40
N ASN A 78 -6.87 13.48 -10.94
CA ASN A 78 -7.22 13.13 -12.32
C ASN A 78 -6.84 11.69 -12.70
N GLY A 79 -7.18 10.73 -11.84
CA GLY A 79 -6.91 9.30 -12.06
C GLY A 79 -5.43 8.91 -11.93
N LYS A 80 -4.61 9.76 -11.32
CA LYS A 80 -3.20 9.49 -11.03
C LYS A 80 -2.96 9.55 -9.53
N LEU A 81 -2.43 8.46 -8.98
CA LEU A 81 -1.99 8.39 -7.60
C LEU A 81 -0.59 9.00 -7.46
N TYR A 82 -0.43 9.90 -6.51
CA TYR A 82 0.83 10.52 -6.13
C TYR A 82 1.16 10.10 -4.71
N ILE A 83 2.44 9.80 -4.48
CA ILE A 83 2.99 9.50 -3.16
C ILE A 83 4.17 10.46 -2.93
N PHE A 84 4.22 11.06 -1.74
CA PHE A 84 5.24 12.02 -1.35
C PHE A 84 5.80 11.69 0.03
N GLY A 85 7.13 11.69 0.13
CA GLY A 85 7.84 11.46 1.39
C GLY A 85 7.57 10.07 1.96
N GLY A 86 7.91 9.91 3.24
CA GLY A 86 7.87 8.64 3.95
C GLY A 86 9.16 8.42 4.73
N TYR A 87 9.22 7.29 5.41
CA TYR A 87 10.33 6.83 6.21
C TYR A 87 10.67 5.39 5.82
N ASP A 88 11.94 5.16 5.49
CA ASP A 88 12.52 3.86 5.16
C ASP A 88 13.78 3.60 6.02
N ASP A 89 14.53 2.53 5.71
CA ASP A 89 15.77 2.17 6.42
C ASP A 89 16.87 3.23 6.33
N LYS A 90 16.79 4.16 5.37
CA LYS A 90 17.72 5.28 5.18
C LYS A 90 17.20 6.57 5.83
N GLY A 91 16.02 6.53 6.46
CA GLY A 91 15.39 7.65 7.13
C GLY A 91 14.29 8.28 6.28
N TYR A 92 14.14 9.60 6.39
CA TYR A 92 13.06 10.31 5.70
C TYR A 92 13.42 10.56 4.24
N SER A 93 12.57 10.11 3.32
CA SER A 93 12.81 10.22 1.86
C SER A 93 12.67 11.64 1.30
N ASN A 94 12.12 12.58 2.08
CA ASN A 94 11.96 13.99 1.71
C ASN A 94 13.04 14.92 2.27
N ARG A 95 14.13 14.40 2.86
CA ARG A 95 15.27 15.22 3.28
C ARG A 95 16.22 15.46 2.11
N ARG A 96 16.64 16.72 1.95
CA ARG A 96 17.74 17.11 1.06
C ARG A 96 19.08 16.93 1.76
#